data_AF-A0A3D1RBT0-F1
#
_entry.id   AF-A0A3D1RBT0-F1
#
_cell.length_a   1.000
_cell.length_b   1.000
_cell.length_c   1.000
_cell.angle_alpha   90.00
_cell.angle_beta   90.00
_cell.angle_gamma   90.00
#
_symmetry.space_group_name_H-M   'P 1'
#
loop_
_entity.id
_entity.type
_entity.pdbx_description
1 polymer ?
#
loop_
_entity_poly.entity_id
_entity_poly.type
_entity_poly.pdbx_seq_one_letter_code
_entity_poly.pdbx_strand_id
1 'polypeptide(L)'
;MGKTWLFAPAGLEDWLGAARRGRLASGEVYALPIEHVMAKYLLLALSYVFIGPVRFERRFGEQIERRFGEALELLSSSALLASLPPGREEAGAPAAAASAEAGMVWAIAAGSFSRLPGMRAAFFPDEALASLRLPVPFSD
;
A
#
# COMPACT_ATOMS: atom_id res chain seq x y z
N MET A 1 1.41 6.94 9.81
CA MET A 1 0.15 6.27 9.39
C MET A 1 -0.49 5.66 10.61
N GLY A 2 -1.78 5.92 10.83
CA GLY A 2 -2.54 5.34 11.93
C GLY A 2 -2.60 3.81 11.82
N LYS A 3 -2.50 3.12 12.96
CA LYS A 3 -2.64 1.65 13.08
C LYS A 3 -4.11 1.20 13.06
N THR A 4 -5.00 2.12 12.75
CA THR A 4 -6.42 2.02 13.00
C THR A 4 -7.16 2.62 11.83
N TRP A 5 -8.14 1.89 11.30
CA TRP A 5 -9.14 2.45 10.39
C TRP A 5 -10.38 2.81 11.19
N LEU A 6 -10.85 4.02 10.94
CA LEU A 6 -12.11 4.51 11.45
C LEU A 6 -13.09 4.45 10.31
N PHE A 7 -14.17 3.70 10.50
CA PHE A 7 -15.28 3.69 9.56
C PHE A 7 -16.34 4.67 10.01
N ALA A 8 -16.86 5.46 9.08
CA ALA A 8 -18.07 6.21 9.32
C ALA A 8 -19.20 5.24 9.71
N PRO A 9 -20.13 5.65 10.58
CA PRO A 9 -21.35 4.89 10.82
C PRO A 9 -22.02 4.57 9.47
N ALA A 10 -22.53 3.34 9.32
CA ALA A 10 -23.22 2.94 8.10
C ALA A 10 -24.54 3.70 7.87
N GLY A 11 -25.14 4.23 8.94
CA GLY A 11 -26.40 4.98 8.90
C GLY A 11 -26.21 6.51 8.87
N LEU A 12 -26.97 7.18 8.00
CA LEU A 12 -27.00 8.64 7.89
C LEU A 12 -27.39 9.34 9.20
N GLU A 13 -28.36 8.80 9.93
CA GLU A 13 -28.83 9.38 11.20
C GLU A 13 -27.76 9.32 12.30
N ASP A 14 -27.00 8.23 12.36
CA ASP A 14 -25.88 8.09 13.30
C ASP A 14 -24.76 9.07 12.99
N TRP A 15 -24.49 9.26 11.70
CA TRP A 15 -23.52 10.25 11.22
C TRP A 15 -23.95 11.67 11.59
N LEU A 16 -25.20 12.06 11.28
CA LEU A 16 -25.75 13.37 11.61
C LEU A 16 -25.80 13.62 13.12
N GLY A 17 -26.15 12.58 13.89
CA GLY A 17 -26.14 12.63 15.35
C GLY A 17 -24.75 12.89 15.92
N ALA A 18 -23.71 12.22 15.40
CA ALA A 18 -22.33 12.44 15.81
C ALA A 18 -21.84 13.86 15.45
N ALA A 19 -22.13 14.32 14.24
CA ALA A 19 -21.77 15.66 13.77
C ALA A 19 -22.41 16.77 14.63
N ARG A 20 -23.70 16.66 14.93
CA ARG A 20 -24.42 17.61 15.82
C ARG A 20 -23.84 17.67 17.23
N ARG A 21 -23.23 16.57 17.70
CA ARG A 21 -22.57 16.48 19.01
C ARG A 21 -21.08 16.88 18.97
N GLY A 22 -20.59 17.38 17.84
CA GLY A 22 -19.18 17.77 17.66
C GLY A 22 -18.19 16.61 17.76
N ARG A 23 -18.64 15.37 17.48
CA ARG A 23 -17.78 14.18 17.52
C ARG A 23 -17.48 13.72 16.10
N LEU A 24 -16.30 13.14 15.89
CA LEU A 24 -16.02 12.37 14.69
C LEU A 24 -16.99 11.18 14.64
N ALA A 25 -17.73 11.07 13.55
CA ALA A 25 -18.57 9.92 13.29
C ALA A 25 -17.65 8.73 12.99
N SER A 26 -17.28 7.97 14.02
CA SER A 26 -16.58 6.70 13.90
C SER A 26 -17.42 5.61 14.57
N GLY A 27 -17.98 4.71 13.77
CA GLY A 27 -18.77 3.58 14.27
C GLY A 27 -17.90 2.42 14.71
N GLU A 28 -16.88 2.09 13.91
CA GLU A 28 -15.99 0.95 14.16
C GLU A 28 -14.53 1.37 14.09
N VAL A 29 -13.76 0.85 15.05
CA VAL A 29 -12.33 1.08 15.21
C VAL A 29 -11.65 -0.26 14.95
N TYR A 30 -11.18 -0.46 13.72
CA TYR A 30 -10.46 -1.68 13.38
C TYR A 30 -8.96 -1.44 13.51
N ALA A 31 -8.32 -2.13 14.46
CA ALA A 31 -6.87 -2.20 14.53
C ALA A 31 -6.39 -3.12 13.41
N LEU A 32 -5.64 -2.57 12.45
CA LEU A 32 -5.14 -3.36 11.35
C LEU A 32 -4.00 -4.26 11.82
N PRO A 33 -4.01 -5.56 11.44
CA PRO A 33 -2.83 -6.40 11.55
C PRO A 33 -1.64 -5.70 10.90
N ILE A 34 -0.45 -5.86 11.49
CA ILE A 34 0.76 -5.15 11.06
C ILE A 34 1.08 -5.44 9.58
N GLU A 35 0.72 -6.63 9.12
CA GLU A 35 0.80 -7.13 7.77
C GLU A 35 0.02 -6.26 6.78
N HIS A 36 -1.19 -5.86 7.15
CA HIS A 36 -2.03 -4.99 6.31
C HIS A 36 -1.50 -3.56 6.29
N VAL A 37 -0.89 -3.11 7.40
CA VAL A 37 -0.23 -1.79 7.47
C VAL A 37 1.00 -1.76 6.56
N MET A 38 1.79 -2.82 6.56
CA MET A 38 2.93 -3.00 5.67
C MET A 38 2.49 -3.05 4.20
N ALA A 39 1.47 -3.85 3.87
CA ALA A 39 0.90 -3.91 2.53
C ALA A 39 0.43 -2.53 2.06
N LYS A 40 -0.33 -1.80 2.90
CA LYS A 40 -0.79 -0.43 2.60
C LYS A 40 0.36 0.53 2.33
N TYR A 41 1.48 0.40 3.05
CA TYR A 41 2.68 1.19 2.79
C TYR A 41 3.25 0.90 1.40
N LEU A 42 3.29 -0.36 0.97
CA LEU A 42 3.76 -0.73 -0.37
C LEU A 42 2.81 -0.22 -1.48
N LEU A 43 1.49 -0.21 -1.25
CA LEU A 43 0.53 0.42 -2.16
C LEU A 43 0.83 1.90 -2.37
N LEU A 44 1.11 2.60 -1.27
CA LEU A 44 1.45 4.01 -1.29
C LEU A 44 2.76 4.21 -2.05
N ALA A 45 3.79 3.42 -1.75
CA ALA A 45 5.08 3.47 -2.42
C ALA A 45 4.95 3.25 -3.94
N LEU A 46 4.19 2.24 -4.37
CA LEU A 46 3.93 1.99 -5.80
C LEU A 46 3.12 3.10 -6.48
N SER A 47 2.32 3.87 -5.73
CA SER A 47 1.66 5.06 -6.28
C SER A 47 2.66 6.15 -6.66
N TYR A 48 3.85 6.12 -6.07
CA TYR A 48 5.00 6.95 -6.43
C TYR A 48 5.98 6.23 -7.37
N VAL A 49 5.62 5.08 -7.93
CA VAL A 49 6.37 4.30 -8.94
C VAL A 49 7.49 3.41 -8.37
N PHE A 50 7.90 3.53 -7.11
CA PHE A 50 9.02 2.75 -6.57
C PHE A 50 8.86 2.30 -5.12
N ILE A 51 9.52 1.19 -4.78
CA ILE A 51 9.60 0.59 -3.45
C ILE A 51 11.07 0.60 -3.02
N GLY A 52 11.35 1.31 -1.93
CA GLY A 52 12.70 1.37 -1.33
C GLY A 52 12.82 0.45 -0.11
N PRO A 53 13.67 -0.60 -0.13
CA PRO A 53 13.80 -1.55 0.97
C PRO A 53 14.29 -0.89 2.27
N VAL A 54 15.25 0.04 2.18
CA VAL A 54 15.79 0.76 3.35
C VAL A 54 14.71 1.56 4.08
N ARG A 55 13.83 2.24 3.34
CA ARG A 55 12.71 3.00 3.93
C ARG A 55 11.67 2.08 4.55
N PHE A 56 11.46 0.89 3.97
CA PHE A 56 10.58 -0.13 4.53
C PHE A 56 11.16 -0.68 5.84
N GLU A 57 12.42 -1.12 5.84
CA GLU A 57 13.09 -1.68 7.01
C GLU A 57 13.19 -0.67 8.15
N ARG A 58 13.60 0.57 7.87
CA ARG A 58 13.61 1.65 8.87
C ARG A 58 12.23 1.89 9.50
N ARG A 59 11.16 1.69 8.73
CA ARG A 59 9.78 1.93 9.18
C ARG A 59 9.22 0.78 10.01
N PHE A 60 9.54 -0.46 9.65
CA PHE A 60 8.90 -1.65 10.21
C PHE A 60 9.83 -2.57 11.00
N GLY A 61 11.15 -2.33 10.98
CA GLY A 61 12.16 -3.20 11.57
C GLY A 61 12.27 -4.56 10.87
N GLU A 62 11.85 -4.64 9.61
CA GLU A 62 11.64 -5.88 8.86
C GLU A 62 12.19 -5.75 7.44
N GLN A 63 12.91 -6.76 6.94
CA GLN A 63 13.36 -6.79 5.55
C GLN A 63 12.18 -7.10 4.62
N ILE A 64 12.04 -6.29 3.55
CA ILE A 64 10.91 -6.42 2.64
C ILE A 64 10.95 -7.74 1.87
N GLU A 65 12.13 -8.23 1.51
CA GLU A 65 12.36 -9.51 0.85
C GLU A 65 11.95 -10.68 1.76
N ARG A 66 12.22 -10.59 3.06
CA ARG A 66 11.80 -11.60 4.03
C ARG A 66 10.27 -11.66 4.14
N ARG A 67 9.61 -10.51 4.06
CA ARG A 67 8.16 -10.39 4.28
C ARG A 67 7.32 -10.59 3.02
N PHE A 68 7.81 -10.12 1.88
CA PHE A 68 7.08 -10.03 0.61
C PHE A 68 7.91 -10.55 -0.58
N GLY A 69 8.94 -11.36 -0.34
CA GLY A 69 9.82 -11.90 -1.38
C GLY A 69 9.06 -12.59 -2.50
N GLU A 70 8.08 -13.44 -2.17
CA GLU A 70 7.24 -14.13 -3.16
C GLU A 70 6.45 -13.16 -4.05
N ALA A 71 5.87 -12.12 -3.46
CA ALA A 71 5.14 -11.09 -4.20
C ALA A 71 6.10 -10.28 -5.10
N LEU A 72 7.28 -9.92 -4.59
CA LEU A 72 8.30 -9.21 -5.35
C LEU A 72 8.83 -10.05 -6.52
N GLU A 73 9.06 -11.34 -6.31
CA GLU A 73 9.49 -12.30 -7.34
C GLU A 73 8.40 -12.50 -8.40
N LEU A 74 7.15 -12.69 -7.99
CA LEU A 74 6.00 -12.80 -8.89
C LEU A 74 5.88 -11.58 -9.80
N LEU A 75 5.95 -10.38 -9.22
CA LEU A 75 5.84 -9.14 -9.98
C LEU A 75 7.07 -8.88 -10.87
N SER A 76 8.26 -9.28 -10.44
CA SER A 76 9.49 -9.14 -11.23
C SER A 76 9.52 -10.12 -12.40
N SER A 77 9.18 -11.40 -12.17
CA SER A 77 9.09 -12.43 -13.22
C SER A 77 7.98 -12.13 -14.24
N SER A 78 6.93 -11.41 -13.83
CA SER A 78 5.87 -10.92 -14.72
C SER A 78 6.23 -9.62 -15.46
N ALA A 79 7.46 -9.13 -15.35
CA ALA A 79 7.92 -7.85 -15.90
C ALA A 79 7.06 -6.63 -15.48
N LEU A 80 6.44 -6.70 -14.29
CA LEU A 80 5.67 -5.59 -13.71
C LEU A 80 6.54 -4.71 -12.80
N LEU A 81 7.56 -5.30 -12.18
CA LEU A 81 8.61 -4.60 -11.46
C LEU A 81 9.96 -4.80 -12.15
N ALA A 82 10.75 -3.72 -12.20
CA ALA A 82 12.15 -3.75 -12.57
C ALA A 82 13.00 -3.48 -11.33
N SER A 83 14.05 -4.28 -11.13
CA SER A 83 15.05 -3.96 -10.11
C SER A 83 16.03 -2.93 -10.66
N LEU A 84 16.18 -1.82 -9.94
CA LEU A 84 17.06 -0.72 -10.29
C LEU A 84 18.19 -0.60 -9.26
N PRO A 85 19.40 -0.24 -9.70
CA PRO A 85 20.45 0.18 -8.78
C PRO A 85 20.01 1.46 -8.05
N PRO A 86 20.48 1.67 -6.81
CA PRO A 86 20.19 2.89 -6.06
C PRO A 86 20.67 4.13 -6.85
N GLY A 87 19.89 5.21 -6.82
CA GLY A 87 20.24 6.49 -7.46
C GLY A 87 19.79 6.69 -8.91
N ARG A 88 19.06 5.74 -9.53
CA ARG A 88 18.42 5.93 -10.86
C ARG A 88 16.98 6.45 -10.80
N GLU A 89 16.47 6.79 -9.61
CA GLU A 89 15.09 7.23 -9.40
C GLU A 89 14.78 8.62 -10.01
N GLU A 90 15.80 9.45 -10.28
CA GLU A 90 15.66 10.87 -10.63
C GLU A 90 15.90 11.18 -12.13
N ALA A 91 15.10 10.61 -13.05
CA ALA A 91 15.04 11.12 -14.44
C ALA A 91 13.87 12.10 -14.69
N GLY A 92 13.14 12.51 -13.65
CA GLY A 92 11.98 13.41 -13.81
C GLY A 92 11.40 14.04 -12.54
N ALA A 93 12.10 13.99 -11.39
CA ALA A 93 11.69 14.65 -10.15
C ALA A 93 12.67 15.80 -9.82
N PRO A 94 12.20 16.98 -9.35
CA PRO A 94 13.09 18.07 -8.96
C PRO A 94 14.00 17.63 -7.81
N ALA A 95 15.29 17.94 -7.97
CA ALA A 95 16.40 17.58 -7.09
C ALA A 95 16.19 18.08 -5.65
N ALA A 96 15.57 17.25 -4.81
CA ALA A 96 15.53 17.43 -3.37
C ALA A 96 15.22 16.10 -2.66
N ALA A 97 16.10 15.11 -2.81
CA ALA A 97 16.53 14.19 -1.75
C ALA A 97 17.26 12.97 -2.34
N ALA A 98 18.43 13.19 -2.95
CA ALA A 98 19.37 12.12 -3.20
C ALA A 98 19.97 11.66 -1.86
N SER A 99 19.27 10.77 -1.15
CA SER A 99 19.88 9.96 -0.09
C SER A 99 20.38 8.68 -0.72
N ALA A 100 21.69 8.65 -0.97
CA ALA A 100 22.43 7.47 -1.38
C ALA A 100 22.45 6.46 -0.23
N GLU A 101 21.46 5.58 -0.14
CA GLU A 101 21.49 4.45 0.78
C GLU A 101 21.26 3.16 -0.02
N ALA A 102 22.31 2.34 -0.07
CA ALA A 102 22.47 1.22 -0.97
C ALA A 102 21.55 0.04 -0.61
N GLY A 103 20.53 -0.17 -1.44
CA GLY A 103 19.75 -1.38 -1.59
C GLY A 103 19.12 -1.39 -2.99
N MET A 104 18.85 -2.57 -3.56
CA MET A 104 18.08 -2.66 -4.81
C MET A 104 16.71 -2.00 -4.62
N VAL A 105 16.27 -1.18 -5.57
CA VAL A 105 14.95 -0.56 -5.54
C VAL A 105 14.09 -1.27 -6.57
N TRP A 106 12.83 -1.59 -6.23
CA TRP A 106 11.88 -2.04 -7.24
C TRP A 106 11.09 -0.86 -7.78
N ALA A 107 11.14 -0.64 -9.09
CA ALA A 107 10.32 0.34 -9.78
C ALA A 107 9.27 -0.34 -10.65
N ILE A 108 8.13 0.31 -10.88
CA ILE A 108 7.17 -0.16 -11.88
C ILE A 108 7.85 -0.15 -13.25
N ALA A 109 7.81 -1.28 -13.95
CA ALA A 109 8.35 -1.39 -15.29
C ALA A 109 7.63 -0.41 -16.25
N ALA A 110 8.36 0.08 -17.26
CA ALA A 110 7.79 1.00 -18.24
C ALA A 110 6.54 0.40 -18.91
N GLY A 111 5.44 1.17 -18.97
CA GLY A 111 4.16 0.72 -19.53
C GLY A 111 3.28 -0.11 -18.59
N SER A 112 3.77 -0.48 -17.40
CA SER A 112 3.04 -1.33 -16.45
C SER A 112 2.18 -0.57 -15.43
N PHE A 113 2.17 0.76 -15.47
CA PHE A 113 1.41 1.59 -14.51
C PHE A 113 -0.10 1.29 -14.52
N SER A 114 -0.69 0.97 -15.67
CA SER A 114 -2.11 0.59 -15.78
C SER A 114 -2.44 -0.71 -15.03
N ARG A 115 -1.44 -1.55 -14.72
CA ARG A 115 -1.58 -2.79 -13.96
C ARG A 115 -1.47 -2.60 -12.45
N LEU A 116 -1.26 -1.37 -11.99
CA LEU A 116 -1.10 -1.03 -10.58
C LEU A 116 -2.17 -1.67 -9.67
N PRO A 117 -3.48 -1.71 -9.99
CA PRO A 117 -4.45 -2.41 -9.15
C PRO A 117 -4.15 -3.89 -8.92
N GLY A 118 -3.68 -4.61 -9.94
CA GLY A 118 -3.30 -6.03 -9.82
C GLY A 118 -1.98 -6.22 -9.06
N MET A 119 -1.00 -5.35 -9.30
CA MET A 119 0.28 -5.38 -8.56
C MET A 119 0.06 -5.15 -7.06
N ARG A 120 -0.85 -4.24 -6.72
CA ARG A 120 -1.26 -3.93 -5.36
C ARG A 120 -1.88 -5.13 -4.63
N ALA A 121 -2.64 -5.97 -5.34
CA ALA A 121 -3.27 -7.15 -4.75
C ALA A 121 -2.27 -8.21 -4.30
N ALA A 122 -1.08 -8.28 -4.92
CA ALA A 122 -0.05 -9.27 -4.60
C ALA A 122 0.54 -9.11 -3.18
N PHE A 123 0.36 -7.95 -2.53
CA PHE A 123 0.90 -7.68 -1.18
C PHE A 123 -0.09 -7.95 -0.05
N PHE A 124 -1.35 -8.27 -0.36
CA PHE A 124 -2.34 -8.55 0.67
C PHE A 124 -2.35 -10.03 1.03
N PRO A 125 -2.48 -10.39 2.32
CA PRO A 125 -2.67 -11.78 2.71
C PRO A 125 -4.00 -12.32 2.15
N ASP A 126 -4.08 -13.63 1.91
CA ASP A 126 -5.27 -14.29 1.35
C ASP A 126 -6.55 -14.01 2.16
N GLU A 127 -6.42 -13.85 3.47
CA GLU A 127 -7.53 -13.47 4.37
C GLU A 127 -8.08 -12.06 4.07
N ALA A 128 -7.22 -11.12 3.65
CA ALA A 128 -7.64 -9.80 3.21
C ALA A 128 -8.37 -9.88 1.85
N LEU A 129 -7.93 -10.76 0.95
CA LEU A 129 -8.64 -11.02 -0.31
C LEU A 129 -10.00 -11.69 -0.06
N ALA A 130 -10.09 -12.58 0.94
CA ALA A 130 -11.34 -13.21 1.34
C ALA A 130 -12.34 -12.21 1.94
N SER A 131 -11.87 -11.22 2.70
CA SER A 131 -12.70 -10.12 3.23
C SER A 131 -13.08 -9.07 2.17
N LEU A 132 -12.35 -9.00 1.05
CA LEU A 132 -12.72 -8.26 -0.15
C LEU A 132 -13.77 -8.96 -1.02
N ARG A 133 -14.38 -10.06 -0.56
CA ARG A 133 -15.70 -10.51 -1.04
C ARG A 133 -16.75 -9.48 -0.65
N LEU A 134 -16.65 -8.31 -1.27
CA LEU A 134 -17.67 -7.31 -1.32
C LEU A 134 -18.97 -8.03 -1.70
N PRO A 135 -20.07 -7.86 -0.95
CA PRO A 135 -21.36 -8.23 -1.50
C PRO A 135 -21.47 -7.51 -2.84
N VAL A 136 -21.79 -8.26 -3.90
CA VAL A 136 -22.26 -7.64 -5.13
C VAL A 136 -23.56 -6.92 -4.77
N PRO A 137 -23.65 -5.60 -4.94
CA PRO A 137 -24.78 -5.11 -5.70
C PRO A 137 -24.31 -3.99 -6.64
N PHE A 138 -24.00 -4.38 -7.87
CA PHE A 138 -24.33 -3.53 -9.01
C PHE A 138 -25.13 -4.39 -10.00
N SER A 139 -26.35 -4.72 -9.59
CA SER A 139 -27.51 -4.74 -10.49
C SER A 139 -28.15 -3.35 -10.34
N ASP A 140 -28.60 -2.65 -11.37
CA ASP A 140 -29.23 -3.11 -12.62
C ASP A 140 -28.46 -2.82 -13.91
#